data_AF-A0A919LW28-F1
#
_entry.id   AF-A0A919LW28-F1
#
_cell.length_a   1.000
_cell.length_b   1.000
_cell.length_c   1.000
_cell.angle_alpha   90.00
_cell.angle_beta   90.00
_cell.angle_gamma   90.00
#
_symmetry.space_group_name_H-M   'P 1'
#
loop_
_entity.id
_entity.type
_entity.pdbx_description
1 polymer ?
#
loop_
_entity_poly.entity_id
_entity_poly.type
_entity_poly.pdbx_seq_one_letter_code
_entity_poly.pdbx_strand_id
1 'polypeptide(L)'
;MNRIEWMEKYMASAEQLIRENRVDEGLNALHNLLYDEPGYGNLHNYLGWAYMYFTEDAGKAELHLKMAIRFESDYAAPYQHMGCLLNRLGRYSEAIEYFRAGLTKGNANRVAMLEGIAIASELRNEYALAIRYFKDAMRASAVDTDIDRLAQGIKRCRRKRLAFFFTF
;
A
#
# COMPACT_ATOMS: atom_id res chain seq x y z
N MET A 1 -28.57 -12.25 -3.42
CA MET A 1 -27.45 -11.41 -2.99
C MET A 1 -27.36 -11.52 -1.48
N ASN A 2 -26.29 -12.10 -0.96
CA ASN A 2 -26.07 -12.16 0.49
C ASN A 2 -25.54 -10.80 1.00
N ARG A 3 -25.47 -10.63 2.33
CA ARG A 3 -25.04 -9.36 2.97
C ARG A 3 -23.65 -8.92 2.49
N ILE A 4 -22.70 -9.85 2.37
CA ILE A 4 -21.32 -9.55 1.95
C ILE A 4 -21.29 -9.11 0.48
N GLU A 5 -21.98 -9.83 -0.41
CA GLU A 5 -22.08 -9.47 -1.84
C GLU A 5 -22.73 -8.08 -2.03
N TRP A 6 -23.72 -7.75 -1.19
CA TRP A 6 -24.31 -6.41 -1.18
C TRP A 6 -23.28 -5.36 -0.75
N MET A 7 -22.56 -5.57 0.36
CA MET A 7 -21.52 -4.65 0.81
C MET A 7 -20.42 -4.45 -0.25
N GLU A 8 -19.92 -5.53 -0.85
CA GLU A 8 -18.90 -5.46 -1.90
C GLU A 8 -19.35 -4.64 -3.10
N LYS A 9 -20.58 -4.84 -3.56
CA LYS A 9 -21.15 -4.04 -4.65
C LYS A 9 -21.23 -2.55 -4.27
N TYR A 10 -21.66 -2.24 -3.05
CA TYR A 10 -21.79 -0.85 -2.59
C TYR A 10 -20.42 -0.20 -2.36
N MET A 11 -19.43 -0.94 -1.85
CA MET A 11 -18.05 -0.47 -1.74
C MET A 11 -17.45 -0.16 -3.12
N ALA A 12 -17.67 -1.02 -4.11
CA ALA A 12 -17.22 -0.76 -5.48
C ALA A 12 -17.87 0.50 -6.06
N SER A 13 -19.16 0.72 -5.80
CA SER A 13 -19.84 1.96 -6.19
C SER A 13 -19.26 3.19 -5.47
N ALA A 14 -18.94 3.08 -4.19
CA ALA A 14 -18.34 4.16 -3.41
C ALA A 14 -16.90 4.47 -3.86
N GLU A 15 -16.12 3.44 -4.19
CA GLU A 15 -14.80 3.58 -4.82
C GLU A 15 -14.89 4.36 -6.13
N GLN A 16 -15.87 4.03 -6.97
CA GLN A 16 -16.11 4.73 -8.23
C GLN A 16 -16.41 6.21 -8.01
N LEU A 17 -17.27 6.55 -7.04
CA LEU A 17 -17.53 7.94 -6.66
C LEU A 17 -16.24 8.67 -6.27
N ILE A 18 -15.39 8.04 -5.44
CA ILE A 18 -14.11 8.62 -5.03
C ILE A 18 -13.20 8.86 -6.24
N ARG A 19 -13.11 7.89 -7.16
CA ARG A 19 -12.32 8.02 -8.40
C ARG A 19 -12.85 9.11 -9.33
N GLU A 20 -14.14 9.38 -9.30
CA GLU A 20 -14.80 10.49 -10.01
C GLU A 20 -14.67 11.85 -9.29
N ASN A 21 -13.78 11.94 -8.28
CA ASN A 21 -13.56 13.13 -7.47
C ASN A 21 -14.78 13.55 -6.61
N ARG A 22 -15.76 12.65 -6.43
CA ARG A 22 -16.90 12.81 -5.53
C ARG A 22 -16.58 12.18 -4.16
N VAL A 23 -15.48 12.65 -3.57
CA VAL A 23 -14.83 12.01 -2.41
C VAL A 23 -15.75 11.96 -1.19
N ASP A 24 -16.45 13.04 -0.88
CA ASP A 24 -17.35 13.10 0.28
C ASP A 24 -18.53 12.12 0.15
N GLU A 25 -19.11 12.01 -1.05
CA GLU A 25 -20.22 11.08 -1.30
C GLU A 25 -19.78 9.62 -1.15
N GLY A 26 -18.62 9.28 -1.72
CA GLY A 26 -18.07 7.93 -1.59
C GLY A 26 -17.65 7.60 -0.14
N LEU A 27 -17.03 8.54 0.57
CA LEU A 27 -16.72 8.35 2.00
C LEU A 27 -17.98 8.19 2.85
N ASN A 28 -19.02 8.99 2.60
CA ASN A 28 -20.30 8.83 3.30
C ASN A 28 -20.93 7.47 3.01
N ALA A 29 -20.89 7.00 1.75
CA ALA A 29 -21.36 5.67 1.39
C ALA A 29 -20.59 4.56 2.12
N LEU A 30 -19.26 4.65 2.19
CA LEU A 30 -18.43 3.68 2.94
C LEU A 30 -18.72 3.72 4.44
N HIS A 31 -18.85 4.90 5.06
CA HIS A 31 -19.19 4.99 6.49
C HIS A 31 -20.56 4.40 6.80
N ASN A 32 -21.54 4.57 5.91
CA ASN A 32 -22.86 4.00 6.12
C ASN A 32 -22.82 2.46 6.19
N LEU A 33 -21.91 1.81 5.46
CA LEU A 33 -21.72 0.36 5.53
C LEU A 33 -21.17 -0.12 6.87
N LEU A 34 -20.55 0.75 7.68
CA LEU A 34 -20.07 0.38 9.01
C LEU A 34 -21.21 0.07 9.98
N TYR A 35 -22.43 0.59 9.76
CA TYR A 35 -23.59 0.26 10.59
C TYR A 35 -24.05 -1.18 10.37
N ASP A 36 -23.82 -1.74 9.18
CA ASP A 36 -24.24 -3.09 8.83
C ASP A 36 -23.25 -4.14 9.33
N GLU A 37 -21.95 -3.93 9.12
CA GLU A 37 -20.88 -4.82 9.58
C GLU A 37 -19.63 -4.01 9.99
N PRO A 38 -19.57 -3.54 11.26
CA PRO A 38 -18.43 -2.74 11.75
C PRO A 38 -17.10 -3.49 11.75
N GLY A 39 -17.13 -4.81 11.61
CA GLY A 39 -15.96 -5.69 11.63
C GLY A 39 -15.50 -6.13 10.25
N TYR A 40 -16.03 -5.57 9.16
CA TYR A 40 -15.64 -6.02 7.83
C TYR A 40 -14.27 -5.44 7.42
N GLY A 41 -13.24 -6.28 7.35
CA GLY A 41 -11.86 -5.83 7.16
C GLY A 41 -11.65 -5.16 5.81
N ASN A 42 -12.30 -5.66 4.77
CA ASN A 42 -12.25 -5.06 3.43
C ASN A 42 -12.83 -3.62 3.42
N LEU A 43 -13.93 -3.36 4.13
CA LEU A 43 -14.50 -2.02 4.25
C LEU A 43 -13.53 -1.02 4.90
N HIS A 44 -12.86 -1.46 5.96
CA HIS A 44 -11.82 -0.67 6.60
C HIS A 44 -10.62 -0.41 5.66
N ASN A 45 -10.26 -1.36 4.80
CA ASN A 45 -9.23 -1.12 3.78
C ASN A 45 -9.62 -0.04 2.78
N TYR A 46 -10.88 -0.03 2.32
CA TYR A 46 -11.41 0.99 1.43
C TYR A 46 -11.39 2.39 2.05
N LEU A 47 -11.81 2.52 3.30
CA LEU A 47 -11.73 3.78 4.05
C LEU A 47 -10.27 4.23 4.23
N GLY A 48 -9.37 3.31 4.59
CA GLY A 48 -7.94 3.60 4.73
C GLY A 48 -7.30 4.10 3.43
N TRP A 49 -7.60 3.43 2.31
CA TRP A 49 -7.18 3.86 0.98
C TRP A 49 -7.73 5.24 0.61
N ALA A 50 -9.02 5.47 0.82
CA ALA A 50 -9.67 6.74 0.51
C ALA A 50 -9.05 7.90 1.29
N TYR A 51 -8.86 7.71 2.61
CA TYR A 51 -8.23 8.72 3.45
C TYR A 51 -6.80 9.02 3.03
N MET A 52 -6.02 7.99 2.69
CA MET A 52 -4.62 8.14 2.28
C MET A 52 -4.44 8.88 0.95
N TYR A 53 -5.30 8.64 -0.04
CA TYR A 53 -5.08 9.11 -1.41
C TYR A 53 -5.93 10.31 -1.83
N PHE A 54 -7.09 10.53 -1.21
CA PHE A 54 -8.06 11.53 -1.68
C PHE A 54 -8.32 12.65 -0.67
N THR A 55 -8.07 12.40 0.62
CA THR A 55 -8.18 13.44 1.67
C THR A 55 -6.84 13.81 2.28
N GLU A 56 -5.84 12.95 2.10
CA GLU A 56 -4.53 13.03 2.74
C GLU A 56 -4.56 13.06 4.29
N ASP A 57 -5.66 12.59 4.89
CA ASP A 57 -5.80 12.41 6.35
C ASP A 57 -5.07 11.12 6.78
N ALA A 58 -3.77 11.27 7.07
CA ALA A 58 -2.92 10.17 7.50
C ALA A 58 -3.39 9.51 8.80
N GLY A 59 -4.01 10.26 9.71
CA GLY A 59 -4.49 9.74 10.99
C GLY A 59 -5.65 8.77 10.81
N LYS A 60 -6.66 9.16 10.03
CA LYS A 60 -7.78 8.27 9.68
C LYS A 60 -7.34 7.11 8.80
N ALA A 61 -6.44 7.35 7.86
CA ALA A 61 -5.86 6.27 7.05
C ALA A 61 -5.22 5.19 7.92
N GLU A 62 -4.32 5.57 8.85
CA GLU A 62 -3.66 4.63 9.76
C GLU A 62 -4.66 3.90 10.66
N LEU A 63 -5.68 4.60 11.18
CA LEU A 63 -6.74 4.00 12.01
C LEU A 63 -7.48 2.89 11.25
N HIS A 64 -8.01 3.20 10.06
CA HIS A 64 -8.80 2.24 9.30
C HIS A 64 -7.94 1.08 8.77
N LEU A 65 -6.69 1.32 8.35
CA LEU A 65 -5.78 0.24 7.95
C LEU A 65 -5.46 -0.71 9.12
N LYS A 66 -5.26 -0.19 10.34
CA LYS A 66 -5.10 -1.04 11.53
C LYS A 66 -6.34 -1.85 11.85
N MET A 67 -7.53 -1.27 11.71
CA MET A 67 -8.80 -1.99 11.89
C MET A 67 -8.96 -3.10 10.85
N ALA A 68 -8.64 -2.84 9.58
CA ALA A 68 -8.67 -3.85 8.53
C ALA A 68 -7.78 -5.05 8.87
N ILE A 69 -6.53 -4.80 9.31
CA ILE A 69 -5.60 -5.84 9.75
C ILE A 69 -6.11 -6.60 10.97
N ARG A 70 -6.74 -5.89 11.93
CA ARG A 70 -7.29 -6.49 13.15
C ARG A 70 -8.44 -7.45 12.84
N PHE A 71 -9.34 -7.06 11.95
CA PHE A 71 -10.51 -7.86 11.61
C PHE A 71 -10.19 -9.00 10.65
N GLU A 72 -9.29 -8.78 9.69
CA GLU A 72 -8.92 -9.76 8.68
C GLU A 72 -7.39 -9.83 8.54
N SER A 73 -6.75 -10.54 9.47
CA SER A 73 -5.28 -10.56 9.55
C SER A 73 -4.57 -11.22 8.36
N ASP A 74 -5.29 -12.03 7.57
CA ASP A 74 -4.80 -12.67 6.35
C ASP A 74 -5.05 -11.83 5.08
N TYR A 75 -5.72 -10.67 5.20
CA TYR A 75 -5.92 -9.78 4.08
C TYR A 75 -4.66 -8.96 3.81
N ALA A 76 -4.02 -9.16 2.65
CA ALA A 76 -2.72 -8.55 2.34
C ALA A 76 -2.77 -7.03 2.03
N ALA A 77 -3.85 -6.54 1.41
CA ALA A 77 -3.90 -5.16 0.91
C ALA A 77 -3.73 -4.07 2.00
N PRO A 78 -4.32 -4.20 3.21
CA PRO A 78 -4.10 -3.27 4.31
C PRO A 78 -2.62 -3.12 4.69
N TYR A 79 -1.84 -4.21 4.67
CA TYR A 79 -0.41 -4.17 4.96
C TYR A 79 0.36 -3.39 3.88
N GLN A 80 0.00 -3.57 2.61
CA GLN A 80 0.57 -2.79 1.51
C GLN A 80 0.25 -1.30 1.67
N HIS A 81 -1.02 -0.96 1.91
CA HIS A 81 -1.43 0.43 2.11
C HIS A 81 -0.78 1.06 3.33
N MET A 82 -0.63 0.31 4.42
CA MET A 82 0.07 0.78 5.62
C MET A 82 1.55 1.05 5.35
N GLY A 83 2.23 0.15 4.61
CA GLY A 83 3.60 0.38 4.16
C GLY A 83 3.73 1.63 3.27
N CYS A 84 2.81 1.84 2.34
CA CYS A 84 2.76 3.04 1.51
C CYS A 84 2.55 4.33 2.33
N LEU A 85 1.61 4.31 3.28
CA LEU A 85 1.34 5.43 4.19
C LEU A 85 2.59 5.79 4.98
N LEU A 86 3.24 4.80 5.58
CA LEU A 86 4.43 4.98 6.40
C LEU A 86 5.61 5.50 5.59
N ASN A 87 5.77 5.05 4.33
CA ASN A 87 6.75 5.63 3.42
C ASN A 87 6.50 7.12 3.16
N ARG A 88 5.24 7.54 2.96
CA ARG A 88 4.87 8.96 2.79
C ARG A 88 5.16 9.79 4.04
N LEU A 89 4.98 9.18 5.22
CA LEU A 89 5.24 9.82 6.52
C LEU A 89 6.72 9.80 6.94
N GLY A 90 7.62 9.24 6.14
CA GLY A 90 9.04 9.11 6.50
C GLY A 90 9.35 8.01 7.52
N ARG A 91 8.35 7.20 7.91
CA ARG A 91 8.47 6.08 8.87
C ARG A 91 8.96 4.81 8.18
N TYR A 92 10.12 4.90 7.52
CA TYR A 92 10.61 3.87 6.59
C TYR A 92 10.87 2.51 7.25
N SER A 93 11.38 2.48 8.49
CA SER A 93 11.58 1.22 9.24
C SER A 93 10.26 0.46 9.40
N GLU A 94 9.22 1.16 9.84
CA GLU A 94 7.91 0.57 10.06
C GLU A 94 7.27 0.16 8.72
N ALA A 95 7.44 0.96 7.66
CA ALA A 95 6.96 0.61 6.33
C ALA A 95 7.49 -0.75 5.86
N ILE A 96 8.80 -1.00 6.05
CA ILE A 96 9.44 -2.28 5.70
C ILE A 96 8.82 -3.44 6.47
N GLU A 97 8.55 -3.27 7.77
CA GLU A 97 7.94 -4.31 8.59
C GLU A 97 6.52 -4.64 8.14
N TYR A 98 5.69 -3.63 7.81
CA TYR A 98 4.35 -3.88 7.25
C TYR A 98 4.39 -4.55 5.88
N PHE A 99 5.28 -4.14 4.97
CA PHE A 99 5.42 -4.83 3.69
C PHE A 99 5.87 -6.28 3.86
N ARG A 100 6.81 -6.56 4.77
CA ARG A 100 7.25 -7.92 5.09
C ARG A 100 6.13 -8.76 5.68
N ALA A 101 5.35 -8.21 6.60
CA ALA A 101 4.18 -8.87 7.16
C ALA A 101 3.17 -9.19 6.05
N GLY A 102 2.87 -8.23 5.18
CA GLY A 102 1.97 -8.40 4.02
C GLY A 102 2.39 -9.49 3.05
N LEU A 103 3.71 -9.65 2.80
CA LEU A 103 4.25 -10.70 1.93
C LEU A 103 3.98 -12.13 2.43
N THR A 104 3.57 -12.29 3.69
CA THR A 104 3.21 -13.59 4.28
C THR A 104 1.71 -13.90 4.23
N LYS A 105 0.90 -12.97 3.70
CA LYS A 105 -0.57 -13.03 3.71
C LYS A 105 -1.15 -13.55 2.39
N GLY A 106 -2.41 -13.98 2.44
CA GLY A 106 -3.16 -14.43 1.27
C GLY A 106 -3.23 -13.37 0.16
N ASN A 107 -3.04 -13.81 -1.10
CA ASN A 107 -3.11 -12.96 -2.31
C ASN A 107 -2.22 -11.70 -2.28
N ALA A 108 -1.07 -11.76 -1.60
CA ALA A 108 -0.16 -10.63 -1.52
C ALA A 108 0.32 -10.16 -2.90
N ASN A 109 0.20 -8.85 -3.17
CA ASN A 109 0.83 -8.22 -4.32
C ASN A 109 2.34 -8.12 -4.08
N ARG A 110 3.04 -9.22 -4.41
CA ARG A 110 4.46 -9.39 -4.16
C ARG A 110 5.30 -8.30 -4.83
N VAL A 111 4.95 -7.91 -6.05
CA VAL A 111 5.67 -6.87 -6.81
C VAL A 111 5.58 -5.54 -6.06
N ALA A 112 4.37 -5.08 -5.74
CA ALA A 112 4.16 -3.79 -5.07
C ALA A 112 4.80 -3.73 -3.68
N MET A 113 4.72 -4.82 -2.90
CA MET A 113 5.31 -4.85 -1.56
C MET A 113 6.85 -4.88 -1.61
N LEU A 114 7.46 -5.69 -2.48
CA LEU A 114 8.92 -5.72 -2.64
C LEU A 114 9.45 -4.37 -3.14
N GLU A 115 8.73 -3.73 -4.06
CA GLU A 115 9.05 -2.39 -4.49
C GLU A 115 8.92 -1.36 -3.36
N GLY A 116 7.86 -1.44 -2.56
CA GLY A 116 7.67 -0.59 -1.37
C GLY A 116 8.84 -0.68 -0.39
N ILE A 117 9.37 -1.89 -0.17
CA ILE A 117 10.58 -2.12 0.63
C ILE A 117 11.81 -1.51 -0.06
N ALA A 118 11.95 -1.67 -1.38
CA ALA A 118 13.06 -1.11 -2.14
C ALA A 118 13.10 0.42 -2.05
N ILE A 119 11.93 1.08 -2.18
CA ILE A 119 11.78 2.52 -2.04
C ILE A 119 12.11 2.97 -0.61
N ALA A 120 11.58 2.29 0.41
CA ALA A 120 11.89 2.58 1.81
C ALA A 120 13.39 2.48 2.10
N SER A 121 14.04 1.43 1.57
CA SER A 121 15.49 1.22 1.69
C SER A 121 16.28 2.30 0.96
N GLU A 122 15.83 2.72 -0.23
CA GLU A 122 16.47 3.81 -0.98
C GLU A 122 16.40 5.13 -0.21
N LEU A 123 15.25 5.47 0.39
CA LEU A 123 15.06 6.68 1.17
C LEU A 123 15.89 6.70 2.46
N ARG A 124 16.25 5.52 2.97
CA ARG A 124 17.21 5.34 4.06
C ARG A 124 18.69 5.34 3.62
N ASN A 125 18.98 5.59 2.34
CA ASN A 125 20.31 5.48 1.74
C ASN A 125 20.91 4.06 1.73
N GLU A 126 20.10 3.03 1.97
CA GLU A 126 20.51 1.61 1.97
C GLU A 126 20.51 1.06 0.54
N TYR A 127 21.28 1.69 -0.35
CA TYR A 127 21.19 1.47 -1.80
C TYR A 127 21.45 0.03 -2.24
N ALA A 128 22.34 -0.69 -1.54
CA ALA A 128 22.58 -2.10 -1.85
C ALA A 128 21.34 -2.96 -1.57
N LEU A 129 20.63 -2.68 -0.47
CA LEU A 129 19.40 -3.36 -0.09
C LEU A 129 18.26 -2.99 -1.03
N ALA A 130 18.12 -1.70 -1.37
CA ALA A 130 17.15 -1.23 -2.35
C ALA A 130 17.30 -1.94 -3.70
N ILE A 131 18.53 -2.02 -4.23
CA ILE A 131 18.81 -2.73 -5.50
C ILE A 131 18.42 -4.21 -5.42
N ARG A 132 18.67 -4.87 -4.29
CA ARG A 132 18.27 -6.27 -4.08
C ARG A 132 16.75 -6.41 -4.18
N TYR A 133 16.00 -5.59 -3.46
CA TYR A 133 14.53 -5.68 -3.46
C TYR A 133 13.91 -5.28 -4.79
N PHE A 134 14.47 -4.31 -5.53
CA PHE A 134 14.04 -4.03 -6.89
C PHE A 134 14.24 -5.25 -7.81
N LYS A 135 15.37 -5.96 -7.70
CA LYS A 135 15.59 -7.20 -8.46
C LYS A 135 14.62 -8.30 -8.05
N ASP A 136 14.35 -8.44 -6.76
CA ASP A 136 13.39 -9.44 -6.26
C ASP A 136 11.98 -9.12 -6.77
N ALA A 137 11.58 -7.84 -6.82
CA ALA A 137 10.32 -7.39 -7.41
C ALA A 137 10.25 -7.68 -8.92
N MET A 138 11.33 -7.45 -9.67
CA MET A 138 11.39 -7.75 -11.10
C MET A 138 11.20 -9.25 -11.37
N ARG A 139 11.83 -10.11 -10.57
CA ARG A 139 11.66 -11.57 -10.69
C ARG A 139 10.24 -12.04 -10.35
N ALA A 140 9.53 -11.29 -9.53
CA ALA A 140 8.15 -11.58 -9.16
C ALA A 140 7.12 -11.03 -10.16
N SER A 141 7.54 -10.17 -11.10
CA SER A 141 6.65 -9.59 -12.10
C SER A 141 6.64 -10.42 -13.39
N ALA A 142 5.45 -10.56 -13.97
CA ALA A 142 5.25 -11.08 -15.33
C ALA A 142 4.89 -9.97 -16.33
N VAL A 143 4.97 -8.70 -15.91
CA VAL A 143 4.52 -7.53 -16.68
C VAL A 143 5.73 -6.66 -17.06
N ASP A 144 5.96 -6.45 -18.35
CA ASP A 144 7.14 -5.73 -18.86
C ASP A 144 7.21 -4.27 -18.37
N THR A 145 6.08 -3.57 -18.24
CA THR A 145 6.06 -2.18 -17.76
C THR A 145 6.53 -2.05 -16.31
N ASP A 146 6.27 -3.06 -15.46
CA ASP A 146 6.84 -3.11 -14.12
C ASP A 146 8.35 -3.31 -14.16
N ILE A 147 8.85 -4.17 -15.05
CA ILE A 147 10.28 -4.46 -15.20
C ILE A 147 11.04 -3.16 -15.53
N ASP A 148 10.53 -2.36 -16.47
CA ASP A 148 11.15 -1.09 -16.85
C ASP A 148 11.20 -0.10 -15.68
N ARG A 149 10.07 0.07 -14.98
CA ARG A 149 9.96 0.96 -13.82
C ARG A 149 10.91 0.56 -12.69
N LEU A 150 11.00 -0.74 -12.40
CA LEU A 150 11.88 -1.29 -11.37
C LEU A 150 13.36 -1.16 -11.78
N ALA A 151 13.68 -1.36 -13.06
CA ALA A 151 15.02 -1.16 -13.60
C ALA A 151 15.50 0.30 -13.45
N GLN A 152 14.60 1.27 -13.63
CA GLN A 152 14.90 2.68 -13.35
C GLN A 152 15.25 2.91 -11.86
N GLY A 153 14.56 2.25 -10.94
CA GLY A 153 14.88 2.25 -9.51
C GLY A 153 16.29 1.74 -9.23
N ILE A 154 16.70 0.64 -9.85
CA ILE A 154 18.06 0.10 -9.77
C ILE A 154 19.10 1.09 -10.30
N LYS A 155 18.85 1.69 -11.48
CA LYS A 155 19.75 2.69 -12.08
C LYS A 155 19.91 3.91 -11.18
N ARG A 156 18.82 4.39 -10.56
CA ARG A 156 18.84 5.50 -9.60
C ARG A 156 19.67 5.16 -8.37
N CYS A 157 19.44 4.00 -7.75
CA CYS A 157 20.21 3.55 -6.57
C CYS A 157 21.70 3.38 -6.87
N ARG A 158 22.07 2.84 -8.05
CA ARG A 158 23.47 2.70 -8.47
C ARG A 158 24.18 4.06 -8.56
N ARG A 159 23.52 5.07 -9.14
CA ARG A 159 24.06 6.43 -9.23
C ARG A 159 24.25 7.06 -7.86
N LYS A 160 23.23 7.00 -6.99
CA LYS A 160 23.31 7.53 -5.63
C LYS A 160 24.40 6.86 -4.80
N ARG A 161 24.52 5.53 -4.92
CA ARG A 161 25.58 4.75 -4.26
C ARG A 161 26.96 5.20 -4.72
N LEU A 162 27.18 5.35 -6.02
CA LEU A 162 28.47 5.82 -6.56
C LEU A 162 28.80 7.23 -6.07
N ALA A 163 27.85 8.17 -6.14
CA ALA A 163 28.06 9.54 -5.67
C ALA A 163 28.48 9.59 -4.19
N PHE A 164 27.91 8.72 -3.36
CA PHE A 164 28.26 8.63 -1.94
C PHE A 164 29.72 8.20 -1.68
N PHE A 165 30.33 7.44 -2.60
CA PHE A 165 31.74 7.03 -2.49
C PHE A 165 32.73 8.13 -2.92
N PHE A 166 32.30 9.16 -3.63
CA PHE A 166 33.15 10.25 -4.12
C PHE A 166 32.99 11.57 -3.35
N THR A 167 32.22 11.57 -2.25
CA THR A 167 32.02 12.75 -1.37
C THR A 167 32.89 12.77 -0.11
N PHE A 168 33.96 11.99 -0.04
CA PHE A 168 35.01 12.04 0.98
C PHE A 168 36.38 12.00 0.32
#